data_AF-A0A093CVP8-F1
#
_entry.id   AF-A0A093CVP8-F1
#
_cell.length_a   1.000
_cell.length_b   1.000
_cell.length_c   1.000
_cell.angle_alpha   90.00
_cell.angle_beta   90.00
_cell.angle_gamma   90.00
#
_symmetry.space_group_name_H-M   'P 1'
#
loop_
_entity.id
_entity.type
_entity.pdbx_description
1 polymer ?
#
loop_
_entity_poly.entity_id
_entity_poly.type
_entity_poly.pdbx_seq_one_letter_code
_entity_poly.pdbx_strand_id
1 'polypeptide(L)'
;ELHAHLNGCISSATMKKLMAQKPNLQIQNGMTMIDKGKKRTLDECFQMFQIIYQITTRTEDILLITKDVIKEFADDGVKYLELRSTPREEKSTGMTKRMYVETILEGIKQCKEEGLDIDVRLLIAINRSGGPAVAKQTVKLAEEFLLSTDGLVVGLDLSGDPTVRHGQDFLEPLSEAKKAGLKLALHLSEV
;
A
#
# COMPACT_ATOMS: atom_id res chain seq x y z
N GLU A 1 -12.53 -8.08 -1.57
CA GLU A 1 -11.60 -7.67 -0.52
C GLU A 1 -11.62 -6.16 -0.40
N LEU A 2 -11.86 -5.63 0.80
CA LEU A 2 -12.00 -4.19 1.02
C LEU A 2 -10.86 -3.61 1.87
N HIS A 3 -10.02 -4.43 2.48
CA HIS A 3 -8.94 -4.02 3.39
C HIS A 3 -7.67 -4.84 3.13
N ALA A 4 -7.02 -4.55 2.00
CA ALA A 4 -5.75 -5.17 1.63
C ALA A 4 -4.62 -4.14 1.51
N HIS A 5 -3.73 -4.11 2.49
CA HIS A 5 -2.52 -3.30 2.43
C HIS A 5 -1.50 -3.96 1.50
N LEU A 6 -1.14 -3.31 0.38
CA LEU A 6 -0.26 -3.89 -0.65
C LEU A 6 1.01 -4.55 -0.07
N ASN A 7 1.74 -3.81 0.77
CA ASN A 7 2.96 -4.31 1.38
C ASN A 7 2.70 -5.43 2.40
N GLY A 8 1.49 -5.56 2.94
CA GLY A 8 1.10 -6.65 3.83
C GLY A 8 0.57 -7.89 3.10
N CYS A 9 0.28 -7.77 1.80
CA CYS A 9 -0.21 -8.86 0.97
C CYS A 9 0.89 -9.56 0.16
N ILE A 10 2.16 -9.17 0.33
CA ILE A 10 3.27 -9.79 -0.41
C ILE A 10 3.41 -11.24 0.01
N SER A 11 3.12 -12.16 -0.92
CA SER A 11 3.28 -13.58 -0.65
C SER A 11 4.74 -13.99 -0.52
N SER A 12 4.93 -15.14 0.10
CA SER A 12 6.20 -15.85 0.16
C SER A 12 6.86 -16.09 -1.20
N ALA A 13 6.05 -16.32 -2.24
CA ALA A 13 6.57 -16.53 -3.60
C ALA A 13 7.09 -15.20 -4.17
N THR A 14 6.35 -14.13 -4.00
CA THR A 14 6.70 -12.77 -4.44
C THR A 14 7.94 -12.24 -3.70
N MET A 15 8.02 -12.48 -2.39
CA MET A 15 9.21 -12.18 -1.57
C MET A 15 10.47 -12.85 -2.14
N LYS A 16 10.40 -14.12 -2.53
CA LYS A 16 11.53 -14.83 -3.17
C LYS A 16 11.93 -14.19 -4.51
N LYS A 17 10.96 -13.78 -5.35
CA LYS A 17 11.25 -13.07 -6.61
C LYS A 17 12.01 -11.76 -6.34
N LEU A 18 11.56 -10.97 -5.35
CA LEU A 18 12.22 -9.71 -4.97
C LEU A 18 13.64 -9.94 -4.45
N MET A 19 13.83 -10.93 -3.58
CA MET A 19 15.14 -11.25 -3.01
C MET A 19 16.14 -11.73 -4.07
N ALA A 20 15.68 -12.51 -5.05
CA ALA A 20 16.54 -12.96 -6.16
C ALA A 20 17.12 -11.81 -6.99
N GLN A 21 16.42 -10.67 -7.05
CA GLN A 21 16.90 -9.45 -7.72
C GLN A 21 17.87 -8.63 -6.87
N LYS A 22 18.04 -8.96 -5.59
CA LYS A 22 18.83 -8.17 -4.62
C LYS A 22 19.83 -9.08 -3.88
N PRO A 23 20.76 -9.74 -4.58
CA PRO A 23 21.69 -10.71 -3.98
C PRO A 23 22.61 -10.09 -2.91
N ASN A 24 22.79 -8.77 -2.91
CA ASN A 24 23.62 -8.05 -1.97
C ASN A 24 22.91 -7.72 -0.64
N LEU A 25 21.57 -7.83 -0.58
CA LEU A 25 20.81 -7.63 0.66
C LEU A 25 20.83 -8.94 1.47
N GLN A 26 21.64 -8.94 2.53
CA GLN A 26 21.71 -10.04 3.50
C GLN A 26 20.52 -9.97 4.46
N ILE A 27 19.35 -10.44 4.01
CA ILE A 27 18.14 -10.52 4.84
C ILE A 27 18.03 -11.93 5.42
N GLN A 28 17.89 -12.04 6.74
CA GLN A 28 17.68 -13.32 7.40
C GLN A 28 16.30 -13.91 7.01
N ASN A 29 16.29 -15.07 6.35
CA ASN A 29 15.10 -15.76 5.82
C ASN A 29 13.96 -15.99 6.85
N GLY A 30 14.26 -15.96 8.15
CA GLY A 30 13.27 -16.13 9.23
C GLY A 30 12.42 -14.90 9.55
N MET A 31 12.79 -13.71 9.04
CA MET A 31 12.10 -12.46 9.38
C MET A 31 11.06 -12.03 8.35
N THR A 32 11.15 -12.56 7.12
CA THR A 32 10.32 -12.16 5.96
C THR A 32 9.10 -13.03 5.72
N MET A 33 9.00 -14.18 6.39
CA MET A 33 8.03 -15.24 6.07
C MET A 33 7.15 -15.55 7.28
N ILE A 34 5.87 -15.79 7.04
CA ILE A 34 4.94 -16.31 8.06
C ILE A 34 4.58 -17.74 7.66
N ASP A 35 4.92 -18.71 8.51
CA ASP A 35 4.38 -20.05 8.35
C ASP A 35 2.87 -20.01 8.63
N LYS A 36 2.09 -20.66 7.76
CA LYS A 36 0.64 -20.77 7.89
C LYS A 36 0.27 -21.22 9.31
N GLY A 37 -0.51 -20.40 10.03
CA GLY A 37 -0.98 -20.70 11.39
C GLY A 37 -0.18 -20.07 12.54
N LYS A 38 0.91 -19.35 12.28
CA LYS A 38 1.60 -18.56 13.32
C LYS A 38 0.95 -17.20 13.51
N LYS A 39 0.56 -16.87 14.75
CA LYS A 39 0.09 -15.53 15.14
C LYS A 39 1.30 -14.62 15.37
N ARG A 40 1.14 -13.34 15.05
CA ARG A 40 2.11 -12.28 15.36
C ARG A 40 1.47 -11.19 16.20
N THR A 41 2.29 -10.49 16.98
CA THR A 41 1.90 -9.22 17.59
C THR A 41 1.91 -8.09 16.53
N LEU A 42 1.27 -6.96 16.83
CA LEU A 42 1.32 -5.78 15.95
C LEU A 42 2.77 -5.31 15.71
N ASP A 43 3.61 -5.36 16.75
CA ASP A 43 5.03 -4.99 16.64
C ASP A 43 5.80 -5.87 15.66
N GLU A 44 5.55 -7.18 15.68
CA GLU A 44 6.18 -8.12 14.74
C GLU A 44 5.70 -7.92 13.29
N CYS A 45 4.49 -7.39 13.09
CA CYS A 45 4.01 -6.95 11.78
C CYS A 45 4.75 -5.67 11.33
N PHE A 46 4.96 -4.69 12.21
CA PHE A 46 5.73 -3.48 11.89
C PHE A 46 7.20 -3.76 11.56
N GLN A 47 7.84 -4.71 12.25
CA GLN A 47 9.19 -5.16 11.90
C GLN A 47 9.25 -5.77 10.50
N MET A 48 8.22 -6.54 10.10
CA MET A 48 8.15 -7.08 8.74
C MET A 48 8.05 -5.97 7.69
N PHE A 49 7.24 -4.94 7.93
CA PHE A 49 7.13 -3.80 7.02
C PHE A 49 8.48 -3.10 6.80
N GLN A 50 9.34 -3.01 7.83
CA GLN A 50 10.69 -2.45 7.67
C GLN A 50 11.52 -3.23 6.66
N ILE A 51 11.43 -4.57 6.69
CA ILE A 51 12.18 -5.41 5.74
C ILE A 51 11.59 -5.27 4.34
N ILE A 52 10.26 -5.29 4.23
CA ILE A 52 9.56 -5.11 2.95
C ILE A 52 9.97 -3.79 2.31
N TYR A 53 10.08 -2.71 3.10
CA TYR A 53 10.51 -1.41 2.58
C TYR A 53 11.95 -1.41 2.07
N GLN A 54 12.86 -2.19 2.67
CA GLN A 54 14.24 -2.32 2.20
C GLN A 54 14.37 -3.06 0.86
N ILE A 55 13.41 -3.91 0.51
CA ILE A 55 13.43 -4.71 -0.74
C ILE A 55 12.49 -4.19 -1.81
N THR A 56 11.71 -3.15 -1.52
CA THR A 56 10.77 -2.52 -2.46
C THR A 56 11.13 -1.04 -2.62
N THR A 57 12.37 -0.80 -3.05
CA THR A 57 12.98 0.53 -3.12
C THR A 57 12.88 1.17 -4.50
N ARG A 58 12.54 0.39 -5.53
CA ARG A 58 12.43 0.88 -6.92
C ARG A 58 11.01 0.67 -7.46
N THR A 59 10.64 1.43 -8.48
CA THR A 59 9.30 1.31 -9.09
C THR A 59 9.07 -0.06 -9.71
N GLU A 60 10.08 -0.71 -10.29
CA GLU A 60 9.97 -2.09 -10.79
C GLU A 60 9.61 -3.09 -9.68
N ASP A 61 10.04 -2.84 -8.44
CA ASP A 61 9.68 -3.68 -7.31
C ASP A 61 8.21 -3.48 -6.95
N ILE A 62 7.72 -2.23 -6.99
CA ILE A 62 6.31 -1.88 -6.74
C ILE A 62 5.38 -2.45 -7.80
N LEU A 63 5.78 -2.38 -9.07
CA LEU A 63 5.02 -2.95 -10.17
C LEU A 63 4.91 -4.47 -10.01
N LEU A 64 6.02 -5.14 -9.70
CA LEU A 64 6.05 -6.59 -9.50
C LEU A 64 5.11 -7.02 -8.37
N ILE A 65 5.21 -6.41 -7.18
CA ILE A 65 4.34 -6.78 -6.06
C ILE A 65 2.87 -6.45 -6.33
N THR A 66 2.58 -5.35 -7.03
CA THR A 66 1.19 -4.96 -7.33
C THR A 66 0.53 -6.00 -8.23
N LYS A 67 1.23 -6.41 -9.30
CA LYS A 67 0.71 -7.42 -10.22
C LYS A 67 0.56 -8.78 -9.56
N ASP A 68 1.57 -9.22 -8.80
CA ASP A 68 1.51 -10.50 -8.10
C ASP A 68 0.35 -10.53 -7.08
N VAL A 69 0.17 -9.47 -6.28
CA VAL A 69 -0.93 -9.38 -5.30
C VAL A 69 -2.30 -9.39 -5.98
N ILE A 70 -2.50 -8.63 -7.05
CA ILE A 70 -3.78 -8.60 -7.78
C ILE A 70 -4.09 -9.98 -8.37
N LYS A 71 -3.07 -10.62 -8.97
CA LYS A 71 -3.21 -11.96 -9.54
C LYS A 71 -3.56 -13.00 -8.47
N GLU A 72 -2.88 -12.98 -7.34
CA GLU A 72 -3.15 -13.90 -6.23
C GLU A 72 -4.58 -13.71 -5.67
N PHE A 73 -5.07 -12.48 -5.55
CA PHE A 73 -6.47 -12.24 -5.18
C PHE A 73 -7.46 -12.75 -6.24
N ALA A 74 -7.16 -12.56 -7.52
CA ALA A 74 -8.00 -13.08 -8.61
C ALA A 74 -8.03 -14.61 -8.62
N ASP A 75 -6.89 -15.27 -8.40
CA ASP A 75 -6.75 -16.73 -8.30
C ASP A 75 -7.53 -17.29 -7.09
N ASP A 76 -7.63 -16.53 -5.99
CA ASP A 76 -8.48 -16.82 -4.82
C ASP A 76 -9.99 -16.53 -5.08
N GLY A 77 -10.35 -16.09 -6.28
CA GLY A 77 -11.74 -15.86 -6.69
C GLY A 77 -12.31 -14.49 -6.28
N VAL A 78 -11.48 -13.56 -5.80
CA VAL A 78 -11.91 -12.20 -5.47
C VAL A 78 -12.27 -11.44 -6.74
N LYS A 79 -13.49 -10.89 -6.79
CA LYS A 79 -14.00 -10.12 -7.95
C LYS A 79 -13.84 -8.61 -7.84
N TYR A 80 -13.66 -8.11 -6.62
CA TYR A 80 -13.47 -6.69 -6.36
C TYR A 80 -12.45 -6.49 -5.23
N LEU A 81 -11.45 -5.66 -5.48
CA LEU A 81 -10.36 -5.37 -4.56
C LEU A 81 -10.16 -3.86 -4.39
N GLU A 82 -10.33 -3.38 -3.16
CA GLU A 82 -9.86 -2.07 -2.74
C GLU A 82 -8.46 -2.22 -2.13
N LEU A 83 -7.46 -2.10 -3.00
CA LEU A 83 -6.06 -2.13 -2.61
C LEU A 83 -5.71 -0.79 -1.94
N ARG A 84 -4.96 -0.85 -0.84
CA ARG A 84 -4.48 0.35 -0.14
C ARG A 84 -2.99 0.34 0.04
N SER A 85 -2.37 1.51 -0.09
CA SER A 85 -0.93 1.64 0.14
C SER A 85 -0.53 3.05 0.53
N THR A 86 0.41 3.16 1.48
CA THR A 86 1.06 4.43 1.81
C THR A 86 2.04 4.80 0.69
N PRO A 87 1.92 5.99 0.06
CA PRO A 87 2.91 6.45 -0.91
C PRO A 87 4.28 6.62 -0.26
N ARG A 88 5.31 6.03 -0.89
CA ARG A 88 6.69 6.09 -0.39
C ARG A 88 7.59 6.88 -1.32
N GLU A 89 8.63 7.45 -0.73
CA GLU A 89 9.72 8.11 -1.43
C GLU A 89 11.02 7.39 -1.06
N GLU A 90 11.87 7.12 -2.05
CA GLU A 90 13.18 6.53 -1.87
C GLU A 90 14.24 7.37 -2.61
N LYS A 91 15.10 8.04 -1.85
CA LYS A 91 16.09 8.98 -2.39
C LYS A 91 17.19 8.26 -3.14
N SER A 92 17.55 7.05 -2.74
CA SER A 92 18.65 6.31 -3.38
C SER A 92 18.32 5.87 -4.80
N THR A 93 17.02 5.72 -5.12
CA THR A 93 16.53 5.28 -6.42
C THR A 93 15.80 6.39 -7.18
N GLY A 94 15.53 7.53 -6.51
CA GLY A 94 14.76 8.64 -7.06
C GLY A 94 13.26 8.39 -7.12
N MET A 95 12.75 7.31 -6.52
CA MET A 95 11.32 7.01 -6.50
C MET A 95 10.60 8.05 -5.64
N THR A 96 9.71 8.83 -6.24
CA THR A 96 8.87 9.80 -5.52
C THR A 96 7.53 9.19 -5.10
N LYS A 97 6.82 9.83 -4.15
CA LYS A 97 5.45 9.41 -3.79
C LYS A 97 4.50 9.37 -4.98
N ARG A 98 4.65 10.29 -5.93
CA ARG A 98 3.87 10.33 -7.17
C ARG A 98 4.19 9.11 -8.04
N MET A 99 5.48 8.88 -8.31
CA MET A 99 5.92 7.72 -9.11
C MET A 99 5.46 6.40 -8.49
N TYR A 100 5.49 6.30 -7.16
CA TYR A 100 4.99 5.14 -6.44
C TYR A 100 3.51 4.86 -6.75
N VAL A 101 2.66 5.89 -6.66
CA VAL A 101 1.22 5.75 -6.96
C VAL A 101 0.98 5.44 -8.44
N GLU A 102 1.65 6.17 -9.34
CA GLU A 102 1.59 5.91 -10.79
C GLU A 102 1.97 4.47 -11.12
N THR A 103 2.97 3.93 -10.44
CA THR A 103 3.42 2.55 -10.63
C THR A 103 2.36 1.52 -10.19
N ILE A 104 1.66 1.78 -9.09
CA ILE A 104 0.55 0.91 -8.66
C ILE A 104 -0.59 0.97 -9.68
N LEU A 105 -0.94 2.17 -10.15
CA LEU A 105 -2.00 2.36 -11.14
C LEU A 105 -1.65 1.67 -12.47
N GLU A 106 -0.39 1.74 -12.89
CA GLU A 106 0.11 0.99 -14.04
C GLU A 106 -0.01 -0.52 -13.82
N GLY A 107 0.33 -1.03 -12.63
CA GLY A 107 0.13 -2.44 -12.28
C GLY A 107 -1.34 -2.88 -12.37
N ILE A 108 -2.26 -2.05 -11.87
CA ILE A 108 -3.71 -2.29 -11.98
C ILE A 108 -4.15 -2.33 -13.44
N LYS A 109 -3.69 -1.36 -14.24
CA LYS A 109 -4.01 -1.27 -15.66
C LYS A 109 -3.51 -2.49 -16.44
N GLN A 110 -2.25 -2.89 -16.24
CA GLN A 110 -1.68 -4.08 -16.89
C GLN A 110 -2.44 -5.36 -16.51
N CYS A 111 -2.84 -5.52 -15.24
CA CYS A 111 -3.66 -6.68 -14.83
C CYS A 111 -5.00 -6.72 -15.56
N LYS A 112 -5.63 -5.56 -15.77
CA LYS A 112 -6.87 -5.46 -16.55
C LYS A 112 -6.64 -5.80 -18.02
N GLU A 113 -5.55 -5.32 -18.62
CA GLU A 113 -5.17 -5.62 -20.02
C GLU A 113 -4.81 -7.11 -20.22
N GLU A 114 -4.23 -7.74 -19.20
CA GLU A 114 -3.97 -9.19 -19.13
C GLU A 114 -5.25 -10.03 -18.95
N GLY A 115 -6.41 -9.39 -18.75
CA GLY A 115 -7.71 -10.05 -18.68
C GLY A 115 -8.00 -10.75 -17.35
N LEU A 116 -7.36 -10.31 -16.26
CA LEU A 116 -7.67 -10.85 -14.92
C LEU A 116 -9.12 -10.51 -14.54
N ASP A 117 -9.85 -11.51 -14.06
CA ASP A 117 -11.28 -11.39 -13.68
C ASP A 117 -11.44 -10.83 -12.25
N ILE A 118 -10.96 -9.59 -12.06
CA ILE A 118 -11.00 -8.82 -10.82
C ILE A 118 -11.05 -7.33 -11.15
N ASP A 119 -11.95 -6.59 -10.48
CA ASP A 119 -11.99 -5.13 -10.56
C ASP A 119 -11.23 -4.52 -9.38
N VAL A 120 -10.27 -3.64 -9.66
CA VAL A 120 -9.35 -3.11 -8.63
C VAL A 120 -9.49 -1.59 -8.53
N ARG A 121 -9.57 -1.10 -7.29
CA ARG A 121 -9.55 0.33 -6.93
C ARG A 121 -8.46 0.59 -5.90
N LEU A 122 -7.96 1.83 -5.89
CA LEU A 122 -6.88 2.24 -5.01
C LEU A 122 -7.37 3.25 -3.96
N LEU A 123 -7.03 2.96 -2.70
CA LEU A 123 -7.04 3.93 -1.61
C LEU A 123 -5.61 4.34 -1.28
N ILE A 124 -5.35 5.64 -1.29
CA ILE A 124 -4.04 6.17 -0.92
C ILE A 124 -4.01 6.31 0.61
N ALA A 125 -3.07 5.64 1.26
CA ALA A 125 -3.03 5.58 2.72
C ALA A 125 -2.19 6.71 3.34
N ILE A 126 -2.72 7.31 4.40
CA ILE A 126 -2.02 8.18 5.35
C ILE A 126 -1.50 7.30 6.48
N ASN A 127 -0.18 7.31 6.70
CA ASN A 127 0.43 6.70 7.88
C ASN A 127 0.49 7.73 9.01
N ARG A 128 -0.09 7.40 10.18
CA ARG A 128 -0.11 8.23 11.39
C ARG A 128 1.27 8.77 11.78
N SER A 129 2.34 7.99 11.59
CA SER A 129 3.69 8.40 11.97
C SER A 129 4.17 9.67 11.22
N GLY A 130 3.71 9.86 9.99
CA GLY A 130 4.02 11.05 9.18
C GLY A 130 3.38 12.34 9.69
N GLY A 131 2.33 12.25 10.49
CA GLY A 131 1.63 13.39 11.10
C GLY A 131 0.81 14.24 10.14
N PRO A 132 0.17 15.31 10.64
CA PRO A 132 -0.87 16.05 9.92
C PRO A 132 -0.37 16.77 8.67
N ALA A 133 0.86 17.31 8.70
CA ALA A 133 1.44 18.00 7.55
C ALA A 133 1.65 17.05 6.36
N VAL A 134 2.15 15.83 6.63
CA VAL A 134 2.28 14.79 5.60
C VAL A 134 0.90 14.30 5.16
N ALA A 135 -0.05 14.17 6.08
CA ALA A 135 -1.43 13.81 5.74
C ALA A 135 -2.04 14.79 4.73
N LYS A 136 -1.90 16.11 4.93
CA LYS A 136 -2.36 17.13 3.96
C LYS A 136 -1.73 16.97 2.57
N GLN A 137 -0.43 16.67 2.51
CA GLN A 137 0.25 16.39 1.23
C GLN A 137 -0.32 15.15 0.55
N THR A 138 -0.59 14.09 1.32
CA THR A 138 -1.19 12.85 0.81
C THR A 138 -2.62 13.07 0.31
N VAL A 139 -3.42 13.89 1.01
CA VAL A 139 -4.78 14.28 0.57
C VAL A 139 -4.71 14.97 -0.78
N LYS A 140 -3.83 15.96 -0.93
CA LYS A 140 -3.65 16.68 -2.20
C LYS A 140 -3.23 15.75 -3.34
N LEU A 141 -2.29 14.83 -3.08
CA LEU A 141 -1.87 13.83 -4.06
C LEU A 141 -3.05 12.94 -4.49
N ALA A 142 -3.88 12.50 -3.53
CA ALA A 142 -5.03 11.66 -3.81
C ALA A 142 -6.13 12.39 -4.58
N GLU A 143 -6.36 13.67 -4.29
CA GLU A 143 -7.28 14.52 -5.05
C GLU A 143 -6.84 14.64 -6.52
N GLU A 144 -5.55 14.88 -6.77
CA GLU A 144 -5.01 14.96 -8.12
C GLU A 144 -5.21 13.64 -8.90
N PHE A 145 -5.05 12.49 -8.24
CA PHE A 145 -5.32 11.19 -8.88
C PHE A 145 -6.81 10.87 -9.01
N LEU A 146 -7.65 11.25 -8.06
CA LEU A 146 -9.11 11.12 -8.19
C LEU A 146 -9.61 11.80 -9.47
N LEU A 147 -9.08 13.00 -9.78
CA LEU A 147 -9.45 13.77 -10.96
C LEU A 147 -8.86 13.25 -12.28
N SER A 148 -7.73 12.53 -12.23
CA SER A 148 -6.97 12.13 -13.43
C SER A 148 -7.04 10.65 -13.79
N THR A 149 -7.63 9.81 -12.94
CA THR A 149 -7.59 8.34 -13.10
C THR A 149 -8.93 7.69 -13.43
N ASP A 150 -9.95 8.49 -13.76
CA ASP A 150 -11.29 8.03 -14.14
C ASP A 150 -11.87 6.98 -13.17
N GLY A 151 -11.80 7.29 -11.88
CA GLY A 151 -12.35 6.44 -10.82
C GLY A 151 -11.50 5.25 -10.39
N LEU A 152 -10.25 5.12 -10.83
CA LEU A 152 -9.32 4.11 -10.26
C LEU A 152 -8.89 4.44 -8.83
N VAL A 153 -8.56 5.70 -8.54
CA VAL A 153 -8.37 6.17 -7.16
C VAL A 153 -9.70 6.64 -6.60
N VAL A 154 -10.15 6.01 -5.52
CA VAL A 154 -11.50 6.24 -4.97
C VAL A 154 -11.50 6.91 -3.61
N GLY A 155 -10.38 6.88 -2.89
CA GLY A 155 -10.38 7.37 -1.52
C GLY A 155 -9.03 7.35 -0.81
N LEU A 156 -9.13 7.60 0.50
CA LEU A 156 -8.04 7.58 1.44
C LEU A 156 -8.26 6.52 2.53
N ASP A 157 -7.14 6.01 3.02
CA ASP A 157 -7.06 5.20 4.23
C ASP A 157 -6.30 5.97 5.32
N LEU A 158 -6.74 5.92 6.58
CA LEU A 158 -5.92 6.34 7.73
C LEU A 158 -5.50 5.11 8.52
N SER A 159 -4.19 4.85 8.56
CA SER A 159 -3.60 3.64 9.15
C SER A 159 -2.21 3.93 9.76
N GLY A 160 -1.35 2.91 9.88
CA GLY A 160 -0.11 2.97 10.64
C GLY A 160 -0.34 2.71 12.13
N ASP A 161 0.73 2.84 12.93
CA ASP A 161 0.72 2.52 14.36
C ASP A 161 -0.39 3.27 15.11
N PRO A 162 -1.38 2.57 15.71
CA PRO A 162 -2.51 3.19 16.40
C PRO A 162 -2.11 3.86 17.72
N THR A 163 -0.91 3.58 18.25
CA THR A 163 -0.38 4.19 19.47
C THR A 163 0.31 5.54 19.19
N VAL A 164 0.56 5.85 17.92
CA VAL A 164 1.24 7.08 17.48
C VAL A 164 0.23 8.14 17.08
N ARG A 165 0.27 9.28 17.80
CA ARG A 165 -0.59 10.47 17.60
C ARG A 165 -2.08 10.21 17.86
N HIS A 166 -2.86 11.28 17.98
CA HIS A 166 -4.30 11.16 18.21
C HIS A 166 -5.07 11.28 16.89
N GLY A 167 -6.19 10.55 16.76
CA GLY A 167 -7.06 10.67 15.58
C GLY A 167 -7.56 12.09 15.32
N GLN A 168 -7.66 12.92 16.37
CA GLN A 168 -8.01 14.34 16.28
C GLN A 168 -7.03 15.13 15.40
N ASP A 169 -5.75 14.75 15.38
CA ASP A 169 -4.70 15.41 14.60
C ASP A 169 -4.96 15.31 13.08
N PHE A 170 -5.80 14.37 12.65
CA PHE A 170 -6.10 14.10 11.25
C PHE A 170 -7.50 14.57 10.82
N LEU A 171 -8.29 15.19 11.70
CA LEU A 171 -9.65 15.62 11.35
C LEU A 171 -9.68 16.66 10.22
N GLU A 172 -8.77 17.63 10.25
CA GLU A 172 -8.66 18.65 9.20
C GLU A 172 -8.35 18.03 7.83
N PRO A 173 -7.23 17.28 7.63
CA PRO A 173 -6.95 16.67 6.32
C PRO A 173 -8.03 15.67 5.87
N LEU A 174 -8.64 14.90 6.78
CA LEU A 174 -9.73 13.99 6.42
C LEU A 174 -11.00 14.74 5.98
N SER A 175 -11.31 15.86 6.63
CA SER A 175 -12.42 16.73 6.22
C SER A 175 -12.16 17.34 4.85
N GLU A 176 -10.94 17.79 4.56
CA GLU A 176 -10.54 18.29 3.23
C GLU A 176 -10.72 17.21 2.16
N ALA A 177 -10.24 16.00 2.42
CA ALA A 177 -10.42 14.87 1.50
C ALA A 177 -11.89 14.57 1.20
N LYS A 178 -12.75 14.55 2.22
CA LYS A 178 -14.19 14.35 2.04
C LYS A 178 -14.81 15.45 1.18
N LYS A 179 -14.40 16.71 1.37
CA LYS A 179 -14.87 17.85 0.55
C LYS A 179 -14.42 17.73 -0.91
N ALA A 180 -13.23 17.18 -1.16
CA ALA A 180 -12.72 16.88 -2.50
C ALA A 180 -13.40 15.67 -3.17
N GLY A 181 -14.30 14.97 -2.47
CA GLY A 181 -15.03 13.83 -3.01
C GLY A 181 -14.39 12.45 -2.77
N LEU A 182 -13.22 12.41 -2.12
CA LEU A 182 -12.56 11.16 -1.73
C LEU A 182 -13.40 10.41 -0.69
N LYS A 183 -13.54 9.08 -0.87
CA LYS A 183 -14.07 8.20 0.17
C LYS A 183 -13.04 8.01 1.28
N LEU A 184 -13.49 7.71 2.50
CA LEU A 184 -12.61 7.56 3.66
C LEU A 184 -12.79 6.16 4.27
N ALA A 185 -11.68 5.45 4.45
CA ALA A 185 -11.56 4.27 5.29
C ALA A 185 -10.64 4.61 6.47
N LEU A 186 -11.08 4.37 7.70
CA LEU A 186 -10.33 4.73 8.90
C LEU A 186 -10.14 3.48 9.77
N HIS A 187 -8.89 3.16 10.08
CA HIS A 187 -8.61 2.24 11.16
C HIS A 187 -9.02 2.89 12.50
N LEU A 188 -9.82 2.21 13.31
CA LEU A 188 -10.31 2.71 14.60
C LEU A 188 -10.29 1.59 15.63
N SER A 189 -9.97 1.92 16.89
CA SER A 189 -10.02 0.99 18.04
C SER A 189 -9.22 -0.30 17.84
N GLU A 190 -7.98 -0.20 17.34
CA GLU A 190 -7.08 -1.34 17.11
C GLU A 190 -6.36 -1.82 18.39
N VAL A 191 -6.37 -1.00 19.45
CA VAL A 191 -5.77 -1.23 20.77
C VAL A 191 -6.71 -0.78 21.89
#